data_AF-A0A3B9CY94-F1
#
_entry.id   AF-A0A3B9CY94-F1
#
_cell.length_a   1.000
_cell.length_b   1.000
_cell.length_c   1.000
_cell.angle_alpha   90.00
_cell.angle_beta   90.00
_cell.angle_gamma   90.00
#
_symmetry.space_group_name_H-M   'P 1'
#
loop_
_entity.id
_entity.type
_entity.pdbx_description
1 polymer ?
#
loop_
_entity_poly.entity_id
_entity_poly.type
_entity_poly.pdbx_seq_one_letter_code
_entity_poly.pdbx_strand_id
1 'polypeptide(L)'
;MDGNNESTEFLTDPWPDEIREEVERLQGMSRGQLKRLFHSLSVPAVSEFSGEMAGVFLEQGNAFANFLTRRLVNRGGEWLGKGFIQRDESWADGYNIYQQSNGVLRTLQMQLHHHTETEERLSIEYCHRQTGLVGGISDDMKRVCDGVYLGIGRVPFFPRLAPKLERRVMFALVGPMAPARPEAVERDVLVPQCQSEAA
;
A
#
# COMPACT_ATOMS: atom_id res chain seq x y z
N MET A 1 9.88 17.71 26.89
CA MET A 1 8.54 18.01 26.34
C MET A 1 8.70 17.66 24.88
N ASP A 2 8.51 16.39 24.60
CA ASP A 2 9.02 15.78 23.37
C ASP A 2 7.84 15.73 22.42
N GLY A 3 7.63 16.86 21.73
CA GLY A 3 6.66 17.00 20.66
C GLY A 3 7.13 16.19 19.47
N ASN A 4 6.83 14.89 19.51
CA ASN A 4 7.11 13.94 18.45
C ASN A 4 6.52 14.44 17.11
N ASN A 5 7.39 14.74 16.15
CA ASN A 5 7.06 15.21 14.82
C ASN A 5 6.57 14.05 13.92
N GLU A 6 5.67 13.21 14.44
CA GLU A 6 5.21 11.94 13.84
C GLU A 6 4.48 12.11 12.50
N SER A 7 4.02 13.33 12.19
CA SER A 7 3.39 13.62 10.89
C SER A 7 4.40 13.74 9.73
N THR A 8 5.71 13.79 10.00
CA THR A 8 6.74 14.02 8.98
C THR A 8 7.52 12.78 8.53
N GLU A 9 7.41 11.64 9.22
CA GLU A 9 8.20 10.44 8.91
C GLU A 9 7.88 9.82 7.53
N PHE A 10 6.68 10.04 7.00
CA PHE A 10 6.32 9.63 5.63
C PHE A 10 6.72 10.64 4.55
N LEU A 11 7.17 11.84 4.93
CA LEU A 11 7.36 12.98 4.02
C LEU A 11 8.83 13.24 3.65
N THR A 12 9.77 12.56 4.30
CA THR A 12 11.19 12.59 3.96
C THR A 12 11.59 11.18 3.54
N ASP A 13 12.24 10.97 2.38
CA ASP A 13 12.75 9.65 1.95
C ASP A 13 13.91 9.21 2.88
N PRO A 14 13.68 8.49 4.00
CA PRO A 14 14.72 8.19 4.98
C PRO A 14 15.40 6.86 4.64
N TRP A 15 15.18 6.36 3.41
CA TRP A 15 15.60 5.04 3.02
C TRP A 15 17.12 5.00 2.82
N PRO A 16 17.78 3.89 3.22
CA PRO A 16 19.15 3.60 2.81
C PRO A 16 19.29 3.69 1.29
N ASP A 17 20.47 4.06 0.80
CA ASP A 17 20.73 4.26 -0.62
C ASP A 17 20.37 3.02 -1.46
N GLU A 18 20.63 1.82 -0.95
CA GLU A 18 20.28 0.56 -1.61
C GLU A 18 18.77 0.40 -1.87
N ILE A 19 17.94 0.83 -0.91
CA ILE A 19 16.47 0.81 -1.04
C ILE A 19 16.03 1.88 -2.04
N ARG A 20 16.65 3.07 -1.98
CA ARG A 20 16.37 4.16 -2.91
C ARG A 20 16.67 3.76 -4.35
N GLU A 21 17.86 3.21 -4.61
CA GLU A 21 18.27 2.72 -5.92
C GLU A 21 17.29 1.67 -6.46
N GLU A 22 16.82 0.76 -5.60
CA GLU A 22 15.87 -0.27 -6.01
C GLU A 22 14.48 0.30 -6.33
N VAL A 23 14.01 1.28 -5.55
CA VAL A 23 12.76 1.99 -5.84
C VAL A 23 12.87 2.75 -7.16
N GLU A 24 13.96 3.47 -7.39
CA GLU A 24 14.23 4.19 -8.64
C GLU A 24 14.29 3.22 -9.84
N ARG A 25 14.92 2.06 -9.66
CA ARG A 25 14.96 0.99 -10.67
C ARG A 25 13.55 0.54 -11.03
N LEU A 26 12.68 0.29 -10.04
CA LEU A 26 11.28 -0.10 -10.26
C LEU A 26 10.48 1.01 -10.95
N GLN A 27 10.68 2.27 -10.57
CA GLN A 27 10.02 3.42 -11.20
C GLN A 27 10.43 3.60 -12.67
N GLY A 28 11.68 3.27 -13.02
CA GLY A 28 12.18 3.28 -14.40
C GLY A 28 11.67 2.12 -15.28
N MET A 29 10.98 1.12 -14.72
CA MET A 29 10.50 -0.04 -15.47
C MET A 29 9.12 0.22 -16.12
N SER A 30 8.97 -0.23 -17.35
CA SER A 30 7.66 -0.32 -17.98
C SER A 30 6.77 -1.35 -17.27
N ARG A 31 5.45 -1.18 -17.38
CA ARG A 31 4.46 -2.14 -16.88
C ARG A 31 4.71 -3.59 -17.30
N GLY A 32 5.17 -3.80 -18.54
CA GLY A 32 5.50 -5.14 -19.04
C GLY A 32 6.72 -5.75 -18.35
N GLN A 33 7.75 -4.94 -18.10
CA GLN A 33 8.91 -5.35 -17.31
C GLN A 33 8.54 -5.64 -15.87
N LEU A 34 7.73 -4.79 -15.22
CA LEU A 34 7.26 -5.01 -13.85
C LEU A 34 6.46 -6.30 -13.69
N LYS A 35 5.58 -6.63 -14.65
CA LYS A 35 4.85 -7.91 -14.64
C LYS A 35 5.78 -9.11 -14.75
N ARG A 36 6.75 -9.07 -15.68
CA ARG A 36 7.73 -10.15 -15.83
C ARG A 36 8.56 -10.33 -14.57
N LEU A 37 9.01 -9.22 -13.97
CA LEU A 37 9.70 -9.23 -12.70
C LEU A 37 8.82 -9.88 -11.62
N PHE A 38 7.59 -9.42 -11.43
CA PHE A 38 6.66 -9.94 -10.43
C PHE A 38 6.52 -11.47 -10.47
N HIS A 39 6.38 -12.06 -11.66
CA HIS A 39 6.26 -13.51 -11.82
C HIS A 39 7.54 -14.30 -11.51
N SER A 40 8.70 -13.63 -11.48
CA SER A 40 9.99 -14.26 -11.13
C SER A 40 10.35 -14.16 -9.64
N LEU A 41 9.61 -13.37 -8.87
CA LEU A 41 9.91 -13.08 -7.47
C LEU A 41 9.31 -14.11 -6.51
N SER A 42 9.93 -14.25 -5.34
CA SER A 42 9.45 -15.09 -4.23
C SER A 42 8.28 -14.44 -3.49
N VAL A 43 7.45 -15.26 -2.86
CA VAL A 43 6.42 -14.80 -1.92
C VAL A 43 7.10 -14.40 -0.60
N PRO A 44 6.83 -13.19 -0.07
CA PRO A 44 7.33 -12.78 1.24
C PRO A 44 6.51 -13.41 2.37
N ALA A 45 7.09 -13.46 3.57
CA ALA A 45 6.38 -13.84 4.78
C ALA A 45 5.49 -12.69 5.28
N VAL A 46 4.43 -13.00 6.04
CA VAL A 46 3.55 -12.00 6.66
C VAL A 46 4.32 -11.07 7.61
N SER A 47 5.29 -11.60 8.34
CA SER A 47 6.09 -10.85 9.33
C SER A 47 6.90 -9.72 8.73
N GLU A 48 7.25 -9.81 7.44
CA GLU A 48 7.98 -8.78 6.72
C GLU A 48 7.17 -7.48 6.55
N PHE A 49 5.85 -7.55 6.68
CA PHE A 49 4.94 -6.41 6.53
C PHE A 49 4.58 -5.76 7.88
N SER A 50 5.07 -6.29 9.00
CA SER A 50 4.70 -5.82 10.34
C SER A 50 5.19 -4.38 10.58
N GLY A 51 4.25 -3.43 10.59
CA GLY A 51 4.54 -2.00 10.64
C GLY A 51 3.80 -1.20 9.56
N GLU A 52 4.06 0.09 9.50
CA GLU A 52 3.62 0.98 8.42
C GLU A 52 4.66 1.04 7.32
N MET A 53 4.22 0.94 6.07
CA MET A 53 5.05 0.88 4.88
C MET A 53 4.69 2.03 3.95
N ALA A 54 5.70 2.66 3.36
CA ALA A 54 5.52 3.69 2.34
C ALA A 54 5.06 3.08 1.02
N GLY A 55 4.10 3.73 0.37
CA GLY A 55 3.54 3.35 -0.92
C GLY A 55 4.17 4.12 -2.06
N VAL A 56 4.60 3.41 -3.10
CA VAL A 56 5.15 4.02 -4.32
C VAL A 56 4.31 3.59 -5.53
N PHE A 57 3.72 4.56 -6.23
CA PHE A 57 3.06 4.26 -7.50
C PHE A 57 4.09 4.00 -8.60
N LEU A 58 3.92 2.89 -9.32
CA LEU A 58 4.74 2.54 -10.47
C LEU A 58 3.98 2.83 -11.78
N GLU A 59 4.62 2.60 -12.92
CA GLU A 59 4.04 2.83 -14.25
C GLU A 59 2.79 1.96 -14.49
N GLN A 60 1.66 2.61 -14.81
CA GLN A 60 0.36 1.96 -15.08
C GLN A 60 0.15 1.69 -16.58
N GLY A 61 1.13 2.07 -17.42
CA GLY A 61 1.23 1.71 -18.83
C GLY A 61 1.09 2.90 -19.76
N ASN A 62 0.33 3.93 -19.38
CA ASN A 62 0.29 5.21 -20.08
C ASN A 62 -0.12 6.35 -19.14
N ALA A 63 0.13 7.59 -19.55
CA ALA A 63 -0.13 8.78 -18.75
C ALA A 63 -1.60 8.92 -18.29
N PHE A 64 -2.56 8.56 -19.15
CA PHE A 64 -3.99 8.59 -18.80
C PHE A 64 -4.34 7.55 -17.73
N ALA A 65 -3.76 6.35 -17.85
CA ALA A 65 -3.85 5.30 -16.87
C ALA A 65 -3.21 5.75 -15.54
N ASN A 66 -2.02 6.34 -15.55
CA ASN A 66 -1.37 6.86 -14.35
C ASN A 66 -2.26 7.91 -13.66
N PHE A 67 -2.76 8.87 -14.43
CA PHE A 67 -3.66 9.92 -13.95
C PHE A 67 -4.95 9.36 -13.34
N LEU A 68 -5.62 8.41 -14.02
CA LEU A 68 -6.88 7.85 -13.53
C LEU A 68 -6.69 7.01 -12.27
N THR A 69 -5.62 6.20 -12.20
CA THR A 69 -5.26 5.47 -10.97
C THR A 69 -5.03 6.44 -9.82
N ARG A 70 -4.18 7.46 -10.01
CA ARG A 70 -3.90 8.45 -8.98
C ARG A 70 -5.17 9.16 -8.54
N ARG A 71 -6.03 9.57 -9.47
CA ARG A 71 -7.30 10.23 -9.14
C ARG A 71 -8.29 9.32 -8.40
N LEU A 72 -8.35 8.03 -8.74
CA LEU A 72 -9.23 7.07 -8.08
C LEU A 72 -8.74 6.76 -6.66
N VAL A 73 -7.45 6.47 -6.52
CA VAL A 73 -6.84 6.13 -5.23
C VAL A 73 -6.77 7.36 -4.33
N ASN A 74 -6.48 8.54 -4.88
CA ASN A 74 -6.30 9.77 -4.10
C ASN A 74 -7.57 10.63 -3.94
N ARG A 75 -8.76 10.06 -4.16
CA ARG A 75 -10.03 10.81 -4.14
C ARG A 75 -10.34 11.41 -2.75
N GLY A 76 -9.69 10.94 -1.69
CA GLY A 76 -9.84 11.41 -0.30
C GLY A 76 -8.54 11.87 0.37
N GLY A 77 -7.46 12.08 -0.38
CA GLY A 77 -6.11 12.37 0.13
C GLY A 77 -5.03 11.66 -0.69
N GLU A 78 -3.77 12.07 -0.58
CA GLU A 78 -2.67 11.37 -1.26
C GLU A 78 -2.34 10.05 -0.56
N TRP A 79 -2.37 8.93 -1.28
CA TRP A 79 -2.00 7.64 -0.71
C TRP A 79 -0.52 7.61 -0.35
N LEU A 80 -0.24 7.44 0.94
CA LEU A 80 1.11 7.38 1.49
C LEU A 80 1.61 5.95 1.67
N GLY A 81 0.70 4.97 1.77
CA GLY A 81 1.09 3.58 2.01
C GLY A 81 0.05 2.76 2.78
N LYS A 82 0.53 1.76 3.50
CA LYS A 82 -0.28 0.77 4.21
C LYS A 82 0.36 0.39 5.54
N GLY A 83 -0.43 0.07 6.55
CA GLY A 83 0.06 -0.50 7.81
C GLY A 83 -0.50 -1.89 8.07
N PHE A 84 0.29 -2.77 8.69
CA PHE A 84 -0.12 -4.13 9.04
C PHE A 84 0.29 -4.52 10.46
N ILE A 85 -0.60 -5.25 11.11
CA ILE A 85 -0.43 -5.82 12.44
C ILE A 85 -0.55 -7.32 12.29
N GLN A 86 0.60 -7.99 12.36
CA GLN A 86 0.64 -9.45 12.30
C GLN A 86 -0.20 -10.04 13.43
N ARG A 87 -1.06 -11.00 13.09
CA ARG A 87 -1.91 -11.71 14.06
C ARG A 87 -1.42 -13.13 14.28
N ASP A 88 -0.95 -13.78 13.22
CA ASP A 88 -0.22 -15.04 13.27
C ASP A 88 0.74 -15.16 12.07
N GLU A 89 1.25 -16.36 11.81
CA GLU A 89 2.18 -16.64 10.70
C GLU A 89 1.56 -16.51 9.31
N SER A 90 0.24 -16.65 9.19
CA SER A 90 -0.47 -16.71 7.90
C SER A 90 -1.32 -15.48 7.60
N TRP A 91 -1.59 -14.59 8.56
CA TRP A 91 -2.30 -13.35 8.28
C TRP A 91 -2.02 -12.16 9.22
N ALA A 92 -2.40 -10.97 8.74
CA ALA A 92 -2.34 -9.70 9.46
C ALA A 92 -3.59 -8.85 9.19
N ASP A 93 -4.01 -8.06 10.18
CA ASP A 93 -4.95 -6.94 9.93
C ASP A 93 -4.16 -5.76 9.37
N GLY A 94 -4.77 -4.93 8.53
CA GLY A 94 -4.13 -3.72 8.03
C GLY A 94 -5.09 -2.58 7.68
N TYR A 95 -4.53 -1.47 7.24
CA TYR A 95 -5.23 -0.26 6.77
C TYR A 95 -4.39 0.49 5.74
N ASN A 96 -5.01 1.36 4.95
CA ASN A 96 -4.30 2.33 4.11
C ASN A 96 -4.00 3.61 4.89
N ILE A 97 -2.96 4.32 4.44
CA ILE A 97 -2.51 5.60 4.97
C ILE A 97 -2.65 6.65 3.87
N TYR A 98 -3.29 7.78 4.20
CA TYR A 98 -3.55 8.89 3.28
C TYR A 98 -3.16 10.22 3.91
N GLN A 99 -2.44 11.05 3.17
CA GLN A 99 -2.24 12.45 3.48
C GLN A 99 -3.52 13.24 3.14
N GLN A 100 -4.09 13.90 4.14
CA GLN A 100 -5.17 14.87 3.99
C GLN A 100 -4.65 16.29 4.27
N SER A 101 -5.46 17.30 3.94
CA SER A 101 -5.11 18.71 4.19
C SER A 101 -4.98 19.04 5.68
N ASN A 102 -5.55 18.23 6.56
CA ASN A 102 -5.58 18.44 8.02
C ASN A 102 -4.78 17.39 8.80
N GLY A 103 -4.07 16.47 8.14
CA GLY A 103 -3.31 15.42 8.82
C GLY A 103 -3.18 14.14 8.01
N VAL A 104 -2.75 13.07 8.69
CA VAL A 104 -2.60 11.72 8.10
C VAL A 104 -3.77 10.85 8.54
N LEU A 105 -4.60 10.43 7.59
CA LEU A 105 -5.73 9.54 7.79
C LEU A 105 -5.32 8.08 7.55
N ARG A 106 -5.59 7.23 8.54
CA ARG A 106 -5.53 5.77 8.43
C ARG A 106 -6.94 5.23 8.33
N THR A 107 -7.25 4.51 7.25
CA THR A 107 -8.61 4.11 6.89
C THR A 107 -8.57 2.91 5.93
N LEU A 108 -9.74 2.46 5.47
CA LEU A 108 -9.90 1.34 4.55
C LEU A 108 -9.21 0.09 5.08
N GLN A 109 -9.70 -0.39 6.23
CA GLN A 109 -9.22 -1.61 6.87
C GLN A 109 -9.28 -2.79 5.89
N MET A 110 -8.30 -3.67 5.98
CA MET A 110 -8.06 -4.79 5.07
C MET A 110 -7.36 -5.93 5.82
N GLN A 111 -7.15 -7.06 5.16
CA GLN A 111 -6.36 -8.17 5.69
C GLN A 111 -5.27 -8.58 4.71
N LEU A 112 -4.11 -8.97 5.23
CA LEU A 112 -3.03 -9.60 4.49
C LEU A 112 -3.06 -11.10 4.80
N HIS A 113 -3.06 -11.96 3.77
CA HIS A 113 -3.17 -13.40 3.90
C HIS A 113 -2.09 -14.10 3.08
N HIS A 114 -1.40 -15.07 3.69
CA HIS A 114 -0.49 -15.99 3.02
C HIS A 114 -1.24 -17.29 2.71
N HIS A 115 -1.44 -17.53 1.43
CA HIS A 115 -2.12 -18.71 0.92
C HIS A 115 -1.09 -19.74 0.48
N THR A 116 -1.24 -20.99 0.92
CA THR A 116 -0.31 -22.09 0.63
C THR A 116 -0.98 -23.30 -0.04
N GLU A 117 -2.31 -23.31 -0.15
CA GLU A 117 -3.09 -24.51 -0.51
C GLU A 117 -3.08 -24.85 -2.01
N THR A 118 -3.09 -23.84 -2.90
CA THR A 118 -3.24 -24.04 -4.36
C THR A 118 -2.08 -23.44 -5.14
N GLU A 119 -1.76 -22.19 -4.84
CA GLU A 119 -0.60 -21.47 -5.33
C GLU A 119 -0.09 -20.62 -4.17
N GLU A 120 1.21 -20.64 -3.93
CA GLU A 120 1.80 -19.80 -2.90
C GLU A 120 1.65 -18.32 -3.29
N ARG A 121 0.86 -17.57 -2.51
CA ARG A 121 0.64 -16.14 -2.73
C ARG A 121 0.46 -15.41 -1.41
N LEU A 122 0.94 -14.17 -1.36
CA LEU A 122 0.60 -13.24 -0.30
C LEU A 122 -0.34 -12.19 -0.87
N SER A 123 -1.53 -12.01 -0.29
CA SER A 123 -2.53 -11.09 -0.81
C SER A 123 -3.15 -10.18 0.23
N ILE A 124 -3.42 -8.94 -0.17
CA ILE A 124 -4.18 -7.96 0.59
C ILE A 124 -5.63 -7.99 0.09
N GLU A 125 -6.60 -8.14 0.98
CA GLU A 125 -8.01 -8.26 0.65
C GLU A 125 -8.86 -7.29 1.47
N TYR A 126 -9.72 -6.52 0.79
CA TYR A 126 -10.58 -5.50 1.41
C TYR A 126 -12.00 -6.00 1.71
N CYS A 127 -12.42 -7.11 1.09
CA CYS A 127 -13.80 -7.61 1.11
C CYS A 127 -14.35 -7.93 2.50
N HIS A 128 -13.48 -8.28 3.46
CA HIS A 128 -13.89 -8.62 4.83
C HIS A 128 -14.31 -7.41 5.66
N ARG A 129 -13.84 -6.22 5.31
CA ARG A 129 -14.05 -4.99 6.10
C ARG A 129 -14.73 -3.89 5.30
N GLN A 130 -14.68 -3.96 3.97
CA GLN A 130 -15.19 -2.93 3.08
C GLN A 130 -16.28 -3.46 2.17
N THR A 131 -17.22 -2.60 1.80
CA THR A 131 -18.29 -2.92 0.85
C THR A 131 -18.14 -2.13 -0.45
N GLY A 132 -18.94 -2.48 -1.46
CA GLY A 132 -18.95 -1.77 -2.74
C GLY A 132 -17.65 -1.92 -3.53
N LEU A 133 -17.19 -0.83 -4.15
CA LEU A 133 -16.01 -0.83 -5.02
C LEU A 133 -14.73 -1.23 -4.29
N VAL A 134 -14.52 -0.71 -3.08
CA VAL A 134 -13.30 -0.97 -2.30
C VAL A 134 -13.27 -2.41 -1.81
N GLY A 135 -14.42 -2.96 -1.41
CA GLY A 135 -14.52 -4.37 -1.01
C GLY A 135 -14.11 -5.37 -2.11
N GLY A 136 -14.17 -4.99 -3.38
CA GLY A 136 -13.72 -5.84 -4.48
C GLY A 136 -12.23 -5.72 -4.82
N ILE A 137 -11.47 -4.89 -4.10
CA ILE A 137 -10.03 -4.72 -4.33
C ILE A 137 -9.27 -5.89 -3.69
N SER A 138 -8.30 -6.42 -4.43
CA SER A 138 -7.29 -7.34 -3.88
C SER A 138 -5.92 -7.04 -4.46
N ASP A 139 -4.87 -7.11 -3.67
CA ASP A 139 -3.50 -6.91 -4.13
C ASP A 139 -2.69 -8.19 -3.93
N ASP A 140 -1.90 -8.62 -4.91
CA ASP A 140 -0.90 -9.69 -4.72
C ASP A 140 0.48 -9.07 -4.49
N MET A 141 1.26 -9.63 -3.56
CA MET A 141 2.56 -9.11 -3.13
C MET A 141 3.69 -10.10 -3.40
N LYS A 142 4.85 -9.58 -3.83
CA LYS A 142 6.09 -10.33 -4.04
C LYS A 142 7.29 -9.56 -3.50
N ARG A 143 8.30 -10.26 -2.96
CA ARG A 143 9.53 -9.67 -2.43
C ARG A 143 10.50 -9.35 -3.57
N VAL A 144 10.94 -8.10 -3.64
CA VAL A 144 11.99 -7.68 -4.59
C VAL A 144 13.36 -7.86 -3.93
N CYS A 145 13.54 -7.24 -2.78
CA CYS A 145 14.64 -7.43 -1.83
C CYS A 145 14.11 -7.14 -0.42
N ASP A 146 14.98 -7.26 0.58
CA ASP A 146 14.60 -6.99 1.97
C ASP A 146 14.12 -5.54 2.11
N GLY A 147 12.89 -5.35 2.57
CA GLY A 147 12.28 -4.03 2.73
C GLY A 147 11.65 -3.42 1.48
N VAL A 148 11.70 -4.10 0.31
CA VAL A 148 11.04 -3.64 -0.93
C VAL A 148 10.15 -4.74 -1.52
N TYR A 149 8.88 -4.41 -1.70
CA TYR A 149 7.85 -5.35 -2.14
C TYR A 149 7.11 -4.81 -3.35
N LEU A 150 6.94 -5.65 -4.38
CA LEU A 150 6.20 -5.32 -5.59
C LEU A 150 4.76 -5.84 -5.48
N GLY A 151 3.80 -4.96 -5.70
CA GLY A 151 2.37 -5.24 -5.63
C GLY A 151 1.67 -5.16 -7.00
N ILE A 152 0.72 -6.07 -7.22
CA ILE A 152 -0.25 -5.99 -8.32
C ILE A 152 -1.66 -5.95 -7.74
N GLY A 153 -2.25 -4.76 -7.72
CA GLY A 153 -3.64 -4.54 -7.32
C GLY A 153 -4.64 -4.88 -8.42
N ARG A 154 -5.67 -5.65 -8.09
CA ARG A 154 -6.88 -5.87 -8.88
C ARG A 154 -7.94 -4.90 -8.39
N VAL A 155 -8.29 -3.93 -9.22
CA VAL A 155 -9.33 -2.95 -8.90
C VAL A 155 -10.51 -3.16 -9.84
N PRO A 156 -11.72 -3.46 -9.34
CA PRO A 156 -12.90 -3.58 -10.18
C PRO A 156 -13.19 -2.27 -10.93
N PHE A 157 -13.33 -2.35 -12.25
CA PHE A 157 -13.61 -1.21 -13.12
C PHE A 157 -15.09 -1.27 -13.56
N PHE A 158 -15.91 -0.32 -13.11
CA PHE A 158 -17.37 -0.30 -13.31
C PHE A 158 -18.09 -1.62 -12.91
N PRO A 159 -18.09 -2.00 -11.62
CA PRO A 159 -18.63 -3.28 -11.16
C PRO A 159 -20.13 -3.48 -11.48
N ARG A 160 -20.88 -2.39 -11.65
CA ARG A 160 -22.30 -2.42 -12.02
C ARG A 160 -22.58 -2.63 -13.51
N LEU A 161 -21.65 -2.27 -14.41
CA LEU A 161 -21.85 -2.34 -15.86
C LEU A 161 -21.04 -3.46 -16.51
N ALA A 162 -19.85 -3.74 -15.99
CA ALA A 162 -18.95 -4.77 -16.50
C ALA A 162 -18.18 -5.43 -15.34
N PRO A 163 -18.81 -6.33 -14.56
CA PRO A 163 -18.23 -6.92 -13.35
C PRO A 163 -16.93 -7.72 -13.60
N LYS A 164 -16.61 -8.04 -14.86
CA LYS A 164 -15.39 -8.75 -15.27
C LYS A 164 -14.25 -7.82 -15.68
N LEU A 165 -14.48 -6.51 -15.80
CA LEU A 165 -13.41 -5.58 -16.17
C LEU A 165 -12.64 -5.20 -14.91
N GLU A 166 -11.44 -5.74 -14.76
CA GLU A 166 -10.53 -5.39 -13.66
C GLU A 166 -9.34 -4.61 -14.20
N ARG A 167 -8.97 -3.58 -13.47
CA ARG A 167 -7.75 -2.83 -13.74
C ARG A 167 -6.64 -3.36 -12.84
N ARG A 168 -5.52 -3.76 -13.45
CA ARG A 168 -4.30 -4.11 -12.72
C ARG A 168 -3.50 -2.85 -12.40
N VAL A 169 -3.23 -2.57 -11.14
CA VAL A 169 -2.47 -1.42 -10.65
C VAL A 169 -1.12 -1.90 -10.13
N MET A 170 -0.02 -1.36 -10.67
CA MET A 170 1.34 -1.71 -10.20
C MET A 170 1.78 -0.73 -9.11
N PHE A 171 2.29 -1.21 -7.99
CA PHE A 171 2.81 -0.35 -6.92
C PHE A 171 3.94 -1.07 -6.19
N ALA A 172 4.70 -0.34 -5.38
CA ALA A 172 5.62 -0.91 -4.42
C ALA A 172 5.24 -0.51 -3.00
N LEU A 173 5.63 -1.34 -2.03
CA LEU A 173 5.63 -1.03 -0.61
C LEU A 173 7.07 -1.09 -0.11
N VAL A 174 7.45 -0.10 0.69
CA VAL A 174 8.80 0.06 1.23
C VAL A 174 8.71 0.22 2.75
N GLY A 175 9.45 -0.59 3.50
CA GLY A 175 9.44 -0.52 4.96
C GLY A 175 9.64 -1.87 5.65
N PRO A 176 9.31 -1.97 6.94
CA PRO A 176 8.51 -1.01 7.72
C PRO A 176 9.25 0.30 8.02
N MET A 177 8.52 1.41 7.98
CA MET A 177 8.97 2.79 8.24
C MET A 177 8.67 3.23 9.68
N ALA A 178 7.58 2.72 10.24
CA ALA A 178 7.13 3.00 11.60
C ALA A 178 6.36 1.80 12.17
N PRO A 179 6.18 1.71 13.50
CA PRO A 179 5.26 0.73 14.09
C PRO A 179 3.82 0.93 13.60
N ALA A 180 3.10 -0.16 13.38
CA ALA A 180 1.69 -0.09 13.03
C ALA A 180 0.84 0.37 14.23
N ARG A 181 -0.17 1.20 13.95
CA ARG A 181 -1.15 1.70 14.92
C ARG A 181 -2.33 0.73 15.14
N PRO A 182 -2.47 0.09 16.32
CA PRO A 182 -3.55 -0.86 16.61
C PRO A 182 -4.96 -0.32 16.44
N GLU A 183 -5.18 0.94 16.82
CA GLU A 183 -6.49 1.57 16.71
C GLU A 183 -6.99 1.69 15.26
N ALA A 184 -6.09 1.73 14.27
CA ALA A 184 -6.41 1.96 12.87
C ALA A 184 -6.96 0.71 12.16
N VAL A 185 -6.80 -0.48 12.74
CA VAL A 185 -7.43 -1.72 12.22
C VAL A 185 -8.89 -1.88 12.70
N GLU A 186 -9.31 -1.10 13.69
CA GLU A 186 -10.68 -1.15 14.23
C GLU A 186 -11.55 -0.01 13.72
N ARG A 187 -10.95 1.16 13.47
CA ARG A 187 -11.64 2.38 13.05
C ARG A 187 -10.72 3.30 12.26
N ASP A 188 -11.31 4.31 11.64
CA ASP A 188 -10.55 5.37 11.00
C ASP A 188 -9.85 6.26 12.03
N VAL A 189 -8.60 6.63 11.74
CA VAL A 189 -7.74 7.40 12.65
C VAL A 189 -7.08 8.53 11.89
N LEU A 190 -7.47 9.76 12.20
CA LEU A 190 -6.83 10.98 11.69
C LEU A 190 -5.83 11.49 12.73
N VAL A 191 -4.55 11.55 12.36
CA VAL A 191 -3.52 12.23 13.15
C VAL A 191 -3.36 13.63 12.59
N PRO A 192 -3.76 14.68 13.32
CA PRO A 192 -3.68 16.05 12.83
C PRO A 192 -2.24 16.47 12.51
N GLN A 193 -2.06 17.27 11.47
CA GLN A 193 -0.78 17.93 11.26
C GLN A 193 -0.59 18.97 12.38
N CYS A 194 0.56 18.95 13.05
CA CYS A 194 0.86 19.95 14.08
C CYS A 194 0.82 21.32 13.42
N GLN A 195 -0.18 22.14 13.75
CA GLN A 195 -0.19 23.53 13.32
C GLN A 195 0.99 24.19 14.02
N SER A 196 2.02 24.57 13.27
CA SER A 196 2.99 25.53 13.79
C SER A 196 2.18 26.76 14.19
N GLU A 197 2.13 27.07 15.49
CA GLU A 197 1.55 28.31 15.98
C GLU A 197 2.16 29.45 15.16
N ALA A 198 1.35 30.06 14.29
CA ALA A 198 1.72 31.29 13.63
C ALA A 198 1.82 32.35 14.73
N ALA A 199 3.05 32.72 15.06
CA ALA A 199 3.37 33.88 15.88
C ALA A 199 2.92 35.19 15.21
#